data_AF-A0A958LPI5-F1
#
_entry.id   AF-A0A958LPI5-F1
#
_cell.length_a   1.000
_cell.length_b   1.000
_cell.length_c   1.000
_cell.angle_alpha   90.00
_cell.angle_beta   90.00
_cell.angle_gamma   90.00
#
_symmetry.space_group_name_H-M   'P 1'
#
loop_
_entity.id
_entity.type
_entity.pdbx_description
1 polymer ?
#
loop_
_entity_poly.entity_id
_entity_poly.type
_entity_poly.pdbx_seq_one_letter_code
_entity_poly.pdbx_strand_id
1 'polypeptide(L)'
;MSEELKSHQEASQPQAERPKEKSVKDTISELEENKNQYYKGICYQLWTQPQIHADGKILGCCSNFWGDFGSVFDFPTLLEAINNDKIRYARKMLAGIEPEKEGIPCTDCHHWKVIRDMKNWVTQDEINSSY
;
A
#
# COMPACT_ATOMS: atom_id res chain seq x y z
N MET A 1 -64.69 -30.04 -13.32
CA MET A 1 -63.36 -29.67 -13.82
C MET A 1 -62.69 -28.90 -12.68
N SER A 2 -62.07 -29.57 -11.71
CA SER A 2 -60.68 -30.05 -11.75
C SER A 2 -59.71 -28.91 -12.08
N GLU A 3 -59.03 -28.41 -11.06
CA GLU A 3 -57.56 -28.31 -11.06
C GLU A 3 -57.09 -28.05 -9.61
N GLU A 4 -56.45 -29.08 -9.05
CA GLU A 4 -55.62 -29.03 -7.85
C GLU A 4 -54.33 -28.23 -8.11
N LEU A 5 -53.48 -28.17 -7.07
CA LEU A 5 -52.02 -27.94 -7.08
C LEU A 5 -51.60 -26.47 -6.85
N LYS A 6 -50.75 -26.13 -5.87
CA LYS A 6 -49.85 -26.90 -5.00
C LYS A 6 -49.59 -26.07 -3.74
N SER A 7 -49.56 -26.72 -2.57
CA SER A 7 -48.91 -26.16 -1.39
C SER A 7 -47.43 -26.01 -1.67
N HIS A 8 -46.94 -24.78 -1.63
CA HIS A 8 -45.51 -24.53 -1.60
C HIS A 8 -44.99 -24.97 -0.22
N GLN A 9 -44.46 -26.19 -0.15
CA GLN A 9 -43.52 -26.54 0.91
C GLN A 9 -42.25 -25.74 0.65
N GLU A 10 -41.94 -24.82 1.54
CA GLU A 10 -40.66 -24.12 1.57
C GLU A 10 -39.55 -25.16 1.77
N ALA A 11 -38.73 -25.36 0.74
CA ALA A 11 -37.48 -26.07 0.89
C ALA A 11 -36.61 -25.26 1.85
N SER A 12 -36.34 -25.81 3.03
CA SER A 12 -35.40 -25.26 3.99
C SER A 12 -34.03 -25.15 3.30
N GLN A 13 -33.59 -23.91 3.11
CA GLN A 13 -32.25 -23.65 2.62
C GLN A 13 -31.25 -24.28 3.61
N PRO A 14 -30.18 -24.95 3.13
CA PRO A 14 -29.13 -25.42 4.02
C PRO A 14 -28.54 -24.21 4.76
N GLN A 15 -28.61 -24.22 6.09
CA GLN A 15 -27.99 -23.21 6.91
C GLN A 15 -26.49 -23.23 6.63
N ALA A 16 -25.96 -22.14 6.06
CA ALA A 16 -24.53 -21.95 5.94
C ALA A 16 -23.94 -22.01 7.36
N GLU A 17 -23.02 -22.94 7.60
CA GLU A 17 -22.30 -23.01 8.87
C GLU A 17 -21.64 -21.66 9.13
N ARG A 18 -21.94 -21.09 10.31
CA ARG A 18 -21.32 -19.85 10.74
C ARG A 18 -19.81 -20.11 10.81
N PRO A 19 -18.95 -19.27 10.20
CA PRO A 19 -17.51 -19.40 10.33
C PRO A 19 -17.15 -19.49 11.81
N LYS A 20 -16.26 -20.42 12.16
CA LYS A 20 -15.77 -20.55 13.54
C LYS A 20 -15.25 -19.19 14.01
N GLU A 21 -15.73 -18.74 15.17
CA GLU A 21 -15.34 -17.47 15.76
C GLU A 21 -13.84 -17.50 16.07
N LYS A 22 -13.06 -16.61 15.43
CA LYS A 22 -11.62 -16.49 15.69
C LYS A 22 -11.41 -16.07 17.15
N SER A 23 -10.31 -16.50 17.76
CA SER A 23 -9.98 -16.00 19.10
C SER A 23 -9.62 -14.51 19.02
N VAL A 24 -9.86 -13.77 20.10
CA VAL A 24 -9.50 -12.35 20.20
C VAL A 24 -8.01 -12.12 19.88
N LYS A 25 -7.15 -13.04 20.29
CA LYS A 25 -5.71 -12.97 20.02
C LYS A 25 -5.41 -13.08 18.52
N ASP A 26 -6.07 -14.00 17.83
CA ASP A 26 -5.88 -14.19 16.39
C ASP A 26 -6.39 -12.98 15.61
N THR A 27 -7.51 -12.38 16.06
CA THR A 27 -8.04 -11.15 15.49
C THR A 27 -7.07 -9.98 15.67
N ILE A 28 -6.43 -9.85 16.83
CA ILE A 28 -5.44 -8.78 17.07
C ILE A 28 -4.22 -8.95 16.15
N SER A 29 -3.67 -10.17 16.05
CA SER A 29 -2.52 -10.46 15.19
C SER A 29 -2.81 -10.14 13.72
N GLU A 30 -3.97 -10.57 13.22
CA GLU A 30 -4.40 -10.31 11.85
C GLU A 30 -4.59 -8.79 11.58
N LEU A 31 -5.13 -8.05 12.55
CA LEU A 31 -5.26 -6.59 12.43
C LEU A 31 -3.90 -5.89 12.40
N GLU A 32 -2.92 -6.37 13.17
CA GLU A 32 -1.56 -5.84 13.17
C GLU A 32 -0.84 -6.13 11.85
N GLU A 33 -0.92 -7.36 11.34
CA GLU A 33 -0.37 -7.74 10.03
C GLU A 33 -0.99 -6.90 8.89
N ASN A 34 -2.31 -6.75 8.88
CA ASN A 34 -3.01 -5.94 7.90
C ASN A 34 -2.60 -4.46 7.95
N LYS A 35 -2.42 -3.90 9.15
CA LYS A 35 -1.89 -2.53 9.32
C LYS A 35 -0.48 -2.41 8.78
N ASN A 36 0.38 -3.38 9.04
CA ASN A 36 1.76 -3.36 8.56
C ASN A 36 1.81 -3.41 7.03
N GLN A 37 0.98 -4.25 6.42
CA GLN A 37 0.87 -4.33 4.97
C GLN A 37 0.29 -3.06 4.37
N TYR A 38 -0.64 -2.40 5.05
CA TYR A 38 -1.18 -1.10 4.64
C TYR A 38 -0.10 -0.01 4.57
N TYR A 39 0.73 0.14 5.61
CA TYR A 39 1.78 1.17 5.64
C TYR A 39 2.82 0.97 4.53
N LYS A 40 3.20 -0.29 4.32
CA LYS A 40 4.10 -0.71 3.25
C LYS A 40 3.47 -0.46 1.89
N GLY A 41 2.18 -0.81 1.74
CA GLY A 41 1.28 -0.56 0.61
C GLY A 41 1.44 0.83 0.00
N ILE A 42 1.41 1.85 0.85
CA ILE A 42 1.56 3.25 0.43
C ILE A 42 2.99 3.55 -0.04
N CYS A 43 3.99 3.00 0.63
CA CYS A 43 5.40 3.23 0.29
C CYS A 43 5.79 2.59 -1.06
N TYR A 44 5.11 1.51 -1.48
CA TYR A 44 5.30 0.89 -2.80
C TYR A 44 5.01 1.81 -3.97
N GLN A 45 4.18 2.83 -3.79
CA GLN A 45 3.82 3.75 -4.87
C GLN A 45 5.05 4.44 -5.48
N LEU A 46 6.16 4.56 -4.74
CA LEU A 46 7.40 5.07 -5.30
C LEU A 46 7.91 4.25 -6.49
N TRP A 47 7.58 2.96 -6.60
CA TRP A 47 7.94 2.10 -7.73
C TRP A 47 6.85 2.02 -8.80
N THR A 48 5.61 1.81 -8.38
CA THR A 48 4.53 1.39 -9.29
C THR A 48 3.61 2.53 -9.70
N GLN A 49 3.49 3.57 -8.88
CA GLN A 49 2.58 4.68 -9.11
C GLN A 49 3.11 6.00 -8.48
N PRO A 50 4.27 6.51 -8.94
CA PRO A 50 4.82 7.73 -8.37
C PRO A 50 3.89 8.92 -8.66
N GLN A 51 3.50 9.62 -7.60
CA GLN A 51 2.55 10.74 -7.69
C GLN A 51 3.25 12.03 -8.13
N ILE A 52 2.59 12.80 -9.00
CA ILE A 52 3.01 14.12 -9.44
C ILE A 52 1.87 15.10 -9.17
N HIS A 53 2.20 16.23 -8.55
CA HIS A 53 1.24 17.28 -8.26
C HIS A 53 0.98 18.15 -9.49
N ALA A 54 -0.12 18.91 -9.50
CA ALA A 54 -0.53 19.73 -10.64
C ALA A 54 0.48 20.85 -11.00
N ASP A 55 1.31 21.27 -10.05
CA ASP A 55 2.40 22.24 -10.26
C ASP A 55 3.71 21.58 -10.72
N GLY A 56 3.69 20.29 -11.06
CA GLY A 56 4.84 19.53 -11.55
C GLY A 56 5.76 18.96 -10.47
N LYS A 57 5.51 19.22 -9.18
CA LYS A 57 6.28 18.60 -8.10
C LYS A 57 6.09 17.09 -8.06
N ILE A 58 7.19 16.37 -7.90
CA ILE A 58 7.20 14.92 -7.77
C ILE A 58 6.98 14.59 -6.29
N LEU A 59 5.77 14.13 -5.95
CA LEU A 59 5.41 13.78 -4.58
C LEU A 59 5.82 12.35 -4.21
N GLY A 60 5.89 11.45 -5.19
CA GLY A 60 6.32 10.06 -5.00
C GLY A 60 5.24 9.12 -4.44
N CYS A 61 4.47 9.51 -3.42
CA CYS A 61 3.33 8.72 -2.90
C CYS A 61 2.13 9.60 -2.55
N CYS A 62 0.96 8.98 -2.37
CA CYS A 62 -0.30 9.66 -2.10
C CYS A 62 -0.37 10.35 -0.73
N SER A 63 0.54 9.99 0.19
CA SER A 63 0.58 10.55 1.54
C SER A 63 1.56 11.72 1.67
N ASN A 64 2.41 11.99 0.69
CA ASN A 64 3.40 13.07 0.79
C ASN A 64 2.77 14.41 0.42
N PHE A 65 2.66 15.31 1.40
CA PHE A 65 2.15 16.67 1.22
C PHE A 65 3.08 17.74 1.83
N TRP A 66 4.25 17.36 2.37
CA TRP A 66 5.17 18.25 3.08
C TRP A 66 6.49 18.51 2.35
N GLY A 67 6.84 17.70 1.35
CA GLY A 67 8.05 17.89 0.56
C GLY A 67 7.94 17.29 -0.85
N ASP A 68 9.02 17.37 -1.62
CA ASP A 68 9.08 16.85 -2.98
C ASP A 68 10.43 16.20 -3.32
N PHE A 69 10.40 15.39 -4.38
CA PHE A 69 11.57 14.76 -4.96
C PHE A 69 12.17 15.59 -6.11
N GLY A 70 11.81 16.87 -6.24
CA GLY A 70 12.09 17.74 -7.39
C GLY A 70 10.86 18.02 -8.24
N SER A 71 11.06 18.68 -9.38
CA SER A 71 10.01 18.98 -10.35
C SER A 71 10.21 18.18 -11.64
N VAL A 72 9.11 17.75 -12.28
CA VAL A 72 9.18 17.14 -13.61
C VAL A 72 9.71 18.09 -14.68
N PHE A 73 9.63 19.40 -14.45
CA PHE A 73 10.14 20.42 -15.37
C PHE A 73 11.67 20.55 -15.36
N ASP A 74 12.35 19.96 -14.38
CA ASP A 74 13.81 19.99 -14.28
C ASP A 74 14.49 18.91 -15.16
N PHE A 75 13.70 18.05 -15.81
CA PHE A 75 14.20 16.88 -16.55
C PHE A 75 13.71 16.86 -18.01
N PRO A 76 14.51 16.35 -18.96
CA PRO A 76 14.11 16.19 -20.35
C PRO A 76 12.93 15.24 -20.56
N THR A 77 12.80 14.21 -19.72
CA THR A 77 11.74 13.20 -19.82
C THR A 77 11.10 12.90 -18.47
N LEU A 78 9.83 12.47 -18.51
CA LEU A 78 9.12 12.00 -17.32
C LEU A 78 9.84 10.81 -16.67
N LEU A 79 10.38 9.89 -17.47
CA LEU A 79 11.06 8.71 -16.95
C LEU A 79 12.31 9.07 -16.14
N GLU A 80 13.07 10.06 -16.60
CA GLU A 80 14.22 10.59 -15.85
C GLU A 80 13.75 11.29 -14.57
N ALA A 81 12.69 12.10 -14.66
CA ALA A 81 12.13 12.81 -13.52
C ALA A 81 11.74 11.86 -12.37
N ILE A 82 10.95 10.82 -12.67
CA ILE A 82 10.50 9.83 -11.66
C ILE A 82 11.58 8.82 -11.25
N ASN A 83 12.77 8.90 -11.85
CA ASN A 83 13.94 8.09 -11.51
C ASN A 83 15.15 8.96 -11.14
N ASN A 84 14.91 10.17 -10.66
CA ASN A 84 15.98 11.05 -10.18
C ASN A 84 16.65 10.53 -8.89
N ASP A 85 17.74 11.16 -8.48
CA ASP A 85 18.54 10.73 -7.33
C ASP A 85 17.77 10.68 -6.01
N LYS A 86 16.90 11.66 -5.74
CA LYS A 86 16.16 11.71 -4.48
C LYS A 86 15.18 10.55 -4.35
N ILE A 87 14.38 10.27 -5.39
CA ILE A 87 13.41 9.18 -5.34
C ILE A 87 14.09 7.80 -5.39
N ARG A 88 15.20 7.67 -6.13
CA ARG A 88 16.02 6.44 -6.09
C ARG A 88 16.60 6.19 -4.70
N TYR A 89 17.06 7.23 -4.01
CA TYR A 89 17.57 7.09 -2.65
C TYR A 89 16.45 6.67 -1.68
N ALA A 90 15.27 7.28 -1.78
CA ALA A 90 14.11 6.91 -0.96
C ALA A 90 13.68 5.45 -1.17
N ARG A 91 13.72 4.95 -2.41
CA ARG A 91 13.46 3.52 -2.71
C ARG A 91 14.46 2.61 -1.98
N LYS A 92 15.75 2.96 -1.98
CA LYS A 92 16.77 2.20 -1.25
C LYS A 92 16.58 2.27 0.27
N MET A 93 16.16 3.41 0.82
CA MET A 93 15.78 3.53 2.23
C MET A 93 14.64 2.56 2.58
N LEU A 94 13.57 2.59 1.79
CA LEU A 94 12.39 1.74 2.00
C LEU A 94 12.68 0.24 1.84
N ALA A 95 13.69 -0.11 1.03
CA ALA A 95 14.21 -1.47 0.90
C ALA A 95 15.22 -1.87 2.00
N GLY A 96 15.49 -0.99 2.97
CA GLY A 96 16.44 -1.24 4.07
C GLY A 96 17.91 -1.27 3.64
N ILE A 97 18.24 -0.75 2.45
CA ILE A 97 19.59 -0.78 1.87
C ILE A 97 20.42 0.42 2.32
N GLU A 98 19.79 1.60 2.38
CA GLU A 98 20.45 2.86 2.74
C GLU A 98 19.81 3.45 4.01
N PRO A 99 20.58 4.15 4.87
CA PRO A 99 20.03 4.84 6.03
C PRO A 99 19.18 6.04 5.61
N GLU A 100 18.34 6.51 6.53
CA GLU A 100 17.61 7.76 6.34
C GLU A 100 18.55 8.95 6.12
N LYS A 101 18.10 9.89 5.29
CA LYS A 101 18.92 11.02 4.85
C LYS A 101 18.13 12.31 4.90
N GLU A 102 18.75 13.35 5.42
CA GLU A 102 18.19 14.69 5.44
C GLU A 102 17.83 15.16 4.01
N GLY A 103 16.70 15.84 3.87
CA GLY A 103 16.21 16.34 2.58
C GLY A 103 15.52 15.30 1.69
N ILE A 104 15.38 14.05 2.15
CA ILE A 104 14.50 13.05 1.52
C ILE A 104 13.12 13.12 2.20
N PRO A 105 12.02 13.40 1.46
CA PRO A 105 10.68 13.54 2.06
C PRO A 105 10.24 12.36 2.93
N CYS A 106 10.69 11.14 2.61
CA CYS A 106 10.38 9.95 3.39
C CYS A 106 10.94 9.97 4.82
N THR A 107 12.05 10.68 5.08
CA THR A 107 12.68 10.73 6.42
C THR A 107 11.71 11.27 7.48
N ASP A 108 10.85 12.21 7.12
CA ASP A 108 9.86 12.80 8.03
C ASP A 108 8.54 12.03 8.06
N CYS A 109 8.33 11.09 7.14
CA CYS A 109 7.09 10.33 6.98
C CYS A 109 6.79 9.41 8.16
N HIS A 110 5.52 9.39 8.61
CA HIS A 110 5.07 8.43 9.61
C HIS A 110 5.18 6.97 9.13
N HIS A 111 4.84 6.69 7.86
CA HIS A 111 4.89 5.35 7.28
C HIS A 111 6.32 4.81 7.25
N TRP A 112 7.29 5.66 6.91
CA TRP A 112 8.71 5.31 6.96
C TRP A 112 9.13 4.89 8.37
N LYS A 113 8.80 5.69 9.38
CA LYS A 113 9.14 5.41 10.78
C LYS A 113 8.60 4.06 11.23
N VAL A 114 7.34 3.74 10.89
CA VAL A 114 6.74 2.43 11.17
C VAL A 114 7.48 1.30 10.47
N ILE A 115 7.73 1.41 9.16
CA ILE A 115 8.48 0.42 8.38
C ILE A 115 9.88 0.18 8.96
N ARG A 116 10.57 1.27 9.30
CA ARG A 116 11.93 1.26 9.86
C ARG A 116 11.98 0.58 11.22
N ASP A 117 11.10 0.99 12.13
CA ASP A 117 11.09 0.50 13.51
C ASP A 117 10.69 -0.99 13.56
N MET A 118 9.83 -1.43 12.63
CA MET A 118 9.46 -2.84 12.47
C MET A 118 10.41 -3.65 11.58
N LYS A 119 11.36 -3.00 10.90
CA LYS A 119 12.22 -3.60 9.86
C LYS A 119 11.43 -4.31 8.75
N ASN A 120 10.24 -3.80 8.43
CA ASN A 120 9.35 -4.36 7.41
C ASN A 120 9.66 -3.76 6.02
N TRP A 121 10.85 -4.06 5.51
CA TRP A 121 11.38 -3.47 4.27
C TRP A 121 10.62 -3.90 3.03
N VAL A 122 10.46 -2.99 2.07
CA VAL A 122 9.93 -3.25 0.73
C VAL A 122 10.79 -4.28 0.01
N THR A 123 10.20 -5.41 -0.37
CA THR A 123 10.90 -6.48 -1.10
C THR A 123 10.67 -6.41 -2.60
N GLN A 124 11.54 -7.08 -3.37
CA GLN A 124 11.40 -7.18 -4.82
C GLN A 124 10.16 -7.96 -5.24
N ASP A 125 9.75 -8.97 -4.47
CA ASP A 125 8.55 -9.75 -4.76
C ASP A 125 7.31 -8.86 -4.70
N GLU A 126 7.21 -8.00 -3.69
CA GLU A 126 6.09 -7.07 -3.55
C GLU A 126 6.09 -5.98 -4.64
N ILE A 127 7.28 -5.53 -5.08
CA ILE A 127 7.42 -4.65 -6.24
C ILE A 127 6.91 -5.34 -7.52
N ASN A 128 7.21 -6.63 -7.69
CA ASN A 128 6.88 -7.39 -8.89
C ASN A 128 5.43 -7.91 -8.92
N SER A 129 4.84 -8.18 -7.76
CA SER A 129 3.46 -8.70 -7.61
C SER A 129 2.37 -7.63 -7.72
N SER A 130 2.72 -6.38 -8.03
CA SER A 130 1.78 -5.26 -8.11
C SER A 130 1.00 -5.17 -9.44
N TYR A 131 0.84 -6.28 -10.16
CA TYR A 131 0.02 -6.39 -11.38
C TYR A 131 -0.74 -7.72 -11.43
#